data_AF-A0A321L9D0-F1
#
_entry.id   AF-A0A321L9D0-F1
#
_cell.length_a   1.000
_cell.length_b   1.000
_cell.length_c   1.000
_cell.angle_alpha   90.00
_cell.angle_beta   90.00
_cell.angle_gamma   90.00
#
_symmetry.space_group_name_H-M   'P 1'
#
loop_
_entity.id
_entity.type
_entity.pdbx_description
1 polymer ?
#
loop_
_entity_poly.entity_id
_entity_poly.type
_entity_poly.pdbx_seq_one_letter_code
_entity_poly.pdbx_strand_id
1 'polypeptide(L)'
;MCIVTVLIPLFPAAHAVACFEKPVNPQASQNTGTLPPQPSQTEEILEPPVSPVPLEPPRTKLHNSDEYHAYMAAFRSADPVSKARGMEDFLVRYPQSEMKIQALEQALAAYQQSLNQVKLEDAAQRLLQADTSNVRAMSILAFLKRTYATQGAVWMPEGYTDEVLKLGRQGLNALSNWQRPASMPDIDFQRLRNQMTEIFAGAAGFGLLQKKDYAGARSYFQKSLQIDPGSVQDNYQMAIAHLESDPIEPNGFWYCGKAIRLTQKQGNPASASLIQNYCNAKYRKYTGTPEGIDNIVASAGNETAPAADFAQKIPKSDVAAGKKDRVIQEVTVIAPPNMKFPAAKRSACELAVDAVQKNDPHQLSFSDWEYVLSLRDCSPANKNAAEKVWASIQSLQTRKGHTALLKIPAKVISANQYGILAAITPENQKANKADVHISVEHMEKIPSPGAMINVIGSITEYRAFPIMLLMEHSSIEKTGS
;
A
#
# COMPACT_ATOMS: atom_id res chain seq x y z
N MET A 1 32.84 59.86 10.92
CA MET A 1 31.90 59.36 11.95
C MET A 1 31.35 58.03 11.48
N CYS A 2 31.95 56.96 12.00
CA CYS A 2 31.63 55.55 11.77
C CYS A 2 32.21 54.87 13.01
N ILE A 3 31.38 54.40 13.94
CA ILE A 3 31.83 53.50 15.01
C ILE A 3 30.74 52.45 15.24
N VAL A 4 31.17 51.21 15.02
CA VAL A 4 30.54 49.94 15.33
C VAL A 4 30.54 49.75 16.85
N THR A 5 29.41 49.34 17.42
CA THR A 5 29.37 48.81 18.79
C THR A 5 28.66 47.45 18.81
N VAL A 6 29.43 46.45 19.23
CA VAL A 6 29.10 45.05 19.43
C VAL A 6 28.27 44.87 20.70
N LEU A 7 27.24 44.01 20.67
CA LEU A 7 26.57 43.51 21.88
C LEU A 7 26.66 41.99 21.94
N ILE A 8 27.27 41.50 23.02
CA ILE A 8 27.41 40.11 23.45
C ILE A 8 26.18 39.73 24.30
N PRO A 9 25.75 38.46 24.30
CA PRO A 9 25.39 37.85 25.59
C PRO A 9 26.09 36.51 25.84
N LEU A 10 26.48 36.34 27.12
CA LEU A 10 27.11 35.17 27.71
C LEU A 10 26.17 33.96 27.79
N PHE A 11 26.72 32.78 27.50
CA PHE A 11 26.23 31.46 27.94
C PHE A 11 26.77 31.11 29.34
N PRO A 12 26.07 30.26 30.11
CA PRO A 12 26.71 29.26 30.94
C PRO A 12 26.43 27.84 30.44
N ALA A 13 27.33 26.95 30.86
CA ALA A 13 27.68 25.68 30.23
C ALA A 13 26.84 24.46 30.65
N ALA A 14 26.73 23.54 29.69
CA ALA A 14 26.87 22.08 29.77
C ALA A 14 26.16 21.30 30.90
N HIS A 15 25.31 20.35 30.51
CA HIS A 15 25.53 18.90 30.71
C HIS A 15 24.90 18.16 29.53
N ALA A 16 25.70 17.89 28.50
CA ALA A 16 25.29 17.04 27.38
C ALA A 16 25.55 15.58 27.75
N VAL A 17 24.48 14.80 27.90
CA VAL A 17 24.54 13.34 27.83
C VAL A 17 24.58 12.99 26.34
N ALA A 18 25.74 12.51 25.89
CA ALA A 18 25.94 12.01 24.54
C ALA A 18 25.16 10.70 24.36
N CYS A 19 23.98 10.78 23.74
CA CYS A 19 23.33 9.63 23.13
C CYS A 19 23.74 9.58 21.65
N PHE A 20 24.17 8.39 21.23
CA PHE A 20 24.65 8.03 19.91
C PHE A 20 23.85 8.64 18.76
N GLU A 21 24.44 9.61 18.07
CA GLU A 21 23.99 10.02 16.75
C GLU A 21 24.79 9.23 15.71
N LYS A 22 24.13 8.26 15.06
CA LYS A 22 24.58 7.73 13.77
C LYS A 22 23.51 8.08 12.73
N PRO A 23 23.78 8.98 11.78
CA PRO A 23 22.94 9.11 10.60
C PRO A 23 23.19 7.89 9.71
N VAL A 24 22.23 6.97 9.64
CA VAL A 24 22.22 5.99 8.55
C VAL A 24 21.70 6.69 7.30
N ASN A 25 22.65 7.01 6.42
CA ASN A 25 22.45 7.52 5.07
C ASN A 25 21.45 6.64 4.27
N PRO A 26 20.61 7.21 3.39
CA PRO A 26 19.56 6.48 2.68
C PRO A 26 20.17 5.78 1.48
N GLN A 27 20.23 4.44 1.52
CA GLN A 27 20.22 3.55 0.36
C GLN A 27 20.22 2.11 0.88
N ALA A 28 19.04 1.62 1.23
CA ALA A 28 18.75 0.19 1.16
C ALA A 28 18.30 -0.14 -0.26
N SER A 29 19.18 0.06 -1.24
CA SER A 29 19.03 -0.58 -2.54
C SER A 29 19.58 -2.00 -2.38
N GLN A 30 18.72 -2.93 -1.95
CA GLN A 30 18.99 -4.33 -2.23
C GLN A 30 18.88 -4.51 -3.74
N ASN A 31 20.04 -4.77 -4.34
CA ASN A 31 20.22 -5.08 -5.74
C ASN A 31 19.62 -6.48 -6.02
N THR A 32 18.29 -6.54 -6.12
CA THR A 32 17.60 -7.53 -6.94
C THR A 32 17.23 -6.80 -8.24
N GLY A 33 17.15 -7.48 -9.38
CA GLY A 33 16.84 -6.83 -10.67
C GLY A 33 15.41 -6.28 -10.73
N THR A 34 15.14 -5.22 -9.97
CA THR A 34 13.84 -4.65 -9.64
C THR A 34 13.40 -3.64 -10.68
N LEU A 35 12.11 -3.72 -11.04
CA LEU A 35 11.39 -2.73 -11.83
C LEU A 35 11.56 -1.33 -11.21
N PRO A 36 11.44 -0.26 -12.00
CA PRO A 36 11.57 1.09 -11.47
C PRO A 36 10.54 1.36 -10.36
N PRO A 37 10.87 2.27 -9.41
CA PRO A 37 9.99 2.60 -8.30
C PRO A 37 8.61 3.02 -8.82
N GLN A 38 7.57 2.51 -8.17
CA GLN A 38 6.17 2.81 -8.48
C GLN A 38 5.79 4.17 -7.91
N PRO A 39 4.94 4.97 -8.59
CA PRO A 39 4.44 6.21 -8.03
C PRO A 39 3.64 5.89 -6.77
N SER A 40 3.96 6.60 -5.70
CA SER A 40 3.13 6.56 -4.49
C SER A 40 1.76 7.10 -4.87
N GLN A 41 0.72 6.28 -4.71
CA GLN A 41 -0.66 6.77 -4.75
C GLN A 41 -0.83 7.79 -3.62
N THR A 42 -1.55 8.89 -3.89
CA THR A 42 -1.97 9.79 -2.81
C THR A 42 -2.76 8.97 -1.81
N GLU A 43 -2.33 8.93 -0.54
CA GLU A 43 -2.89 8.03 0.48
C GLU A 43 -4.36 8.33 0.85
N GLU A 44 -4.91 9.41 0.31
CA GLU A 44 -6.34 9.71 0.27
C GLU A 44 -7.17 8.61 -0.45
N ILE A 45 -6.54 7.70 -1.21
CA ILE A 45 -7.20 6.63 -2.00
C ILE A 45 -6.76 5.21 -1.54
N LEU A 46 -6.35 5.01 -0.28
CA LEU A 46 -5.99 3.66 0.23
C LEU A 46 -7.20 2.73 0.45
N GLU A 47 -8.41 3.24 0.29
CA GLU A 47 -9.64 2.45 0.30
C GLU A 47 -9.85 1.73 -1.03
N PRO A 48 -10.27 0.45 -1.03
CA PRO A 48 -10.71 -0.21 -2.25
C PRO A 48 -11.86 0.59 -2.89
N PRO A 49 -11.73 1.02 -4.16
CA PRO A 49 -12.73 1.88 -4.83
C PRO A 49 -14.01 1.11 -5.22
N VAL A 50 -14.20 -0.09 -4.67
CA VAL A 50 -15.32 -0.98 -4.94
C VAL A 50 -16.54 -0.43 -4.20
N SER A 51 -17.57 -0.01 -4.95
CA SER A 51 -18.81 0.47 -4.33
C SER A 51 -19.42 -0.60 -3.41
N PRO A 52 -20.00 -0.22 -2.25
CA PRO A 52 -20.63 -1.16 -1.34
C PRO A 52 -21.74 -1.94 -2.05
N VAL A 53 -21.76 -3.26 -1.87
CA VAL A 53 -22.92 -4.07 -2.26
C VAL A 53 -24.03 -3.81 -1.23
N PRO A 54 -25.29 -3.55 -1.66
CA PRO A 54 -26.40 -3.39 -0.74
C PRO A 54 -26.50 -4.57 0.23
N LEU A 55 -26.67 -4.27 1.51
CA LEU A 55 -26.79 -5.26 2.56
C LEU A 55 -28.14 -5.95 2.42
N GLU A 56 -28.14 -7.22 2.02
CA GLU A 56 -29.38 -8.01 1.90
C GLU A 56 -29.78 -8.62 3.27
N PRO A 57 -31.09 -8.79 3.52
CA PRO A 57 -31.56 -9.53 4.68
C PRO A 57 -31.08 -11.01 4.64
N PRO A 58 -31.16 -11.73 5.77
CA PRO A 58 -30.80 -13.15 5.83
C PRO A 58 -31.39 -13.96 4.68
N ARG A 59 -30.53 -14.68 3.94
CA ARG A 59 -30.95 -15.53 2.83
C ARG A 59 -31.46 -16.89 3.31
N THR A 60 -31.10 -17.29 4.53
CA THR A 60 -31.56 -18.53 5.18
C THR A 60 -32.51 -18.22 6.33
N LYS A 61 -33.48 -19.11 6.57
CA LYS A 61 -34.34 -19.04 7.75
C LYS A 61 -33.56 -19.55 8.94
N LEU A 62 -33.14 -18.67 9.82
CA LEU A 62 -32.55 -19.04 11.10
C LEU A 62 -33.59 -19.76 11.97
N HIS A 63 -33.31 -21.01 12.35
CA HIS A 63 -34.21 -21.82 13.17
C HIS A 63 -34.00 -21.58 14.68
N ASN A 64 -32.88 -20.98 15.08
CA ASN A 64 -32.60 -20.60 16.45
C ASN A 64 -32.98 -19.13 16.70
N SER A 65 -33.87 -18.91 17.67
CA SER A 65 -34.35 -17.57 18.01
C SER A 65 -33.22 -16.67 18.52
N ASP A 66 -32.30 -17.18 19.35
CA ASP A 66 -31.21 -16.37 19.92
C ASP A 66 -30.16 -15.99 18.87
N GLU A 67 -29.90 -16.89 17.93
CA GLU A 67 -29.02 -16.64 16.79
C GLU A 67 -29.60 -15.56 15.87
N TYR A 68 -30.90 -15.67 15.55
CA TYR A 68 -31.62 -14.66 14.76
C TYR A 68 -31.62 -13.30 15.44
N HIS A 69 -31.94 -13.23 16.73
CA HIS A 69 -31.94 -11.96 17.47
C HIS A 69 -30.54 -11.34 17.52
N ALA A 70 -29.49 -12.13 17.76
CA ALA A 70 -28.11 -11.64 17.78
C ALA A 70 -27.69 -11.07 16.40
N TYR A 71 -27.94 -11.81 15.32
CA TYR A 71 -27.64 -11.34 13.97
C TYR A 71 -28.41 -10.05 13.63
N MET A 72 -29.71 -10.04 13.89
CA MET A 72 -30.56 -8.88 13.54
C MET A 72 -30.25 -7.66 14.39
N ALA A 73 -29.81 -7.82 15.64
CA ALA A 73 -29.33 -6.72 16.46
C ALA A 73 -28.09 -6.06 15.84
N ALA A 74 -27.09 -6.86 15.43
CA ALA A 74 -25.92 -6.36 14.72
C ALA A 74 -26.27 -5.73 13.37
N PHE A 75 -27.12 -6.38 12.58
CA PHE A 75 -27.51 -5.93 11.24
C PHE A 75 -28.21 -4.56 11.26
N ARG A 76 -29.05 -4.30 12.27
CA ARG A 76 -29.79 -3.06 12.41
C ARG A 76 -28.96 -1.88 12.91
N SER A 77 -27.70 -2.09 13.32
CA SER A 77 -26.82 -1.00 13.72
C SER A 77 -26.58 -0.04 12.54
N ALA A 78 -26.85 1.25 12.76
CA ALA A 78 -26.55 2.30 11.79
C ALA A 78 -25.05 2.67 11.80
N ASP A 79 -24.43 2.63 12.97
CA ASP A 79 -23.01 2.90 13.14
C ASP A 79 -22.17 1.71 12.61
N PRO A 80 -21.21 1.95 11.69
CA PRO A 80 -20.41 0.88 11.09
C PRO A 80 -19.47 0.22 12.09
N VAL A 81 -18.90 0.95 13.05
CA VAL A 81 -18.01 0.36 14.07
C VAL A 81 -18.78 -0.64 14.94
N SER A 82 -19.97 -0.25 15.41
CA SER A 82 -20.87 -1.07 16.20
C SER A 82 -21.43 -2.25 15.41
N LYS A 83 -21.75 -2.05 14.12
CA LYS A 83 -22.18 -3.14 13.22
C LYS A 83 -21.08 -4.18 13.07
N ALA A 84 -19.85 -3.76 12.79
CA ALA A 84 -18.72 -4.66 12.63
C ALA A 84 -18.49 -5.48 13.92
N ARG A 85 -18.47 -4.81 15.08
CA ARG A 85 -18.35 -5.46 16.40
C ARG A 85 -19.45 -6.50 16.61
N GLY A 86 -20.71 -6.15 16.38
CA GLY A 86 -21.83 -7.08 16.54
C GLY A 86 -21.77 -8.28 15.59
N MET A 87 -21.26 -8.10 14.37
CA MET A 87 -21.06 -9.21 13.43
C MET A 87 -19.91 -10.13 13.86
N GLU A 88 -18.83 -9.59 14.41
CA GLU A 88 -17.74 -10.40 14.96
C GLU A 88 -18.18 -11.17 16.21
N ASP A 89 -18.92 -10.53 17.12
CA ASP A 89 -19.48 -11.20 18.30
C ASP A 89 -20.41 -12.35 17.90
N PHE A 90 -21.21 -12.15 16.84
CA PHE A 90 -22.03 -13.19 16.26
C PHE A 90 -21.18 -14.37 15.73
N LEU A 91 -20.10 -14.08 14.99
CA LEU A 91 -19.22 -15.10 14.41
C LEU A 91 -18.46 -15.90 15.48
N VAL A 92 -18.11 -15.27 16.60
CA VAL A 92 -17.50 -15.94 17.75
C VAL A 92 -18.52 -16.83 18.47
N ARG A 93 -19.74 -16.32 18.68
CA ARG A 93 -20.79 -17.04 19.41
C ARG A 93 -21.39 -18.20 18.61
N TYR A 94 -21.47 -18.05 17.28
CA TYR A 94 -22.09 -19.00 16.36
C TYR A 94 -21.14 -19.35 15.19
N PRO A 95 -19.98 -19.98 15.45
CA PRO A 95 -18.94 -20.20 14.43
C PRO A 95 -19.34 -21.18 13.30
N GLN A 96 -20.39 -21.98 13.53
CA GLN A 96 -20.97 -22.93 12.57
C GLN A 96 -22.29 -22.45 11.96
N SER A 97 -22.66 -21.18 12.18
CA SER A 97 -23.88 -20.61 11.64
C SER A 97 -23.91 -20.66 10.11
N GLU A 98 -25.08 -20.96 9.54
CA GLU A 98 -25.33 -20.79 8.11
C GLU A 98 -25.21 -19.32 7.67
N MET A 99 -25.32 -18.39 8.62
CA MET A 99 -25.15 -16.95 8.38
C MET A 99 -23.70 -16.52 8.32
N LYS A 100 -22.73 -17.42 8.54
CA LYS A 100 -21.30 -17.07 8.61
C LYS A 100 -20.82 -16.23 7.42
N ILE A 101 -21.18 -16.63 6.19
CA ILE A 101 -20.81 -15.89 4.98
C ILE A 101 -21.44 -14.50 4.99
N GLN A 102 -22.74 -14.41 5.30
CA GLN A 102 -23.44 -13.13 5.32
C GLN A 102 -22.91 -12.22 6.44
N ALA A 103 -22.67 -12.73 7.65
CA ALA A 103 -22.09 -11.98 8.74
C ALA A 103 -20.69 -11.44 8.39
N LEU A 104 -19.85 -12.25 7.72
CA LEU A 104 -18.56 -11.79 7.20
C LEU A 104 -18.72 -10.69 6.14
N GLU A 105 -19.69 -10.81 5.22
CA GLU A 105 -19.98 -9.76 4.24
C GLU A 105 -20.47 -8.45 4.87
N GLN A 106 -21.25 -8.54 5.96
CA GLN A 106 -21.70 -7.39 6.74
C GLN A 106 -20.55 -6.74 7.50
N ALA A 107 -19.70 -7.53 8.16
CA ALA A 107 -18.49 -7.05 8.83
C ALA A 107 -17.54 -6.36 7.83
N LEU A 108 -17.28 -7.01 6.69
CA LEU A 108 -16.47 -6.48 5.59
C LEU A 108 -16.98 -5.12 5.12
N ALA A 109 -18.29 -5.00 4.87
CA ALA A 109 -18.90 -3.73 4.45
C ALA A 109 -18.76 -2.64 5.52
N ALA A 110 -18.97 -3.00 6.79
CA ALA A 110 -18.83 -2.09 7.92
C ALA A 110 -17.38 -1.62 8.10
N TYR A 111 -16.40 -2.53 7.98
CA TYR A 111 -14.97 -2.17 8.03
C TYR A 111 -14.53 -1.30 6.87
N GLN A 112 -15.10 -1.51 5.68
CA GLN A 112 -14.88 -0.62 4.54
C GLN A 112 -15.41 0.80 4.85
N GLN A 113 -16.62 0.91 5.42
CA GLN A 113 -17.22 2.21 5.79
C GLN A 113 -16.48 2.92 6.92
N SER A 114 -15.90 2.17 7.86
CA SER A 114 -15.17 2.70 9.01
C SER A 114 -13.67 2.89 8.78
N LEU A 115 -13.19 2.75 7.54
CA LEU A 115 -11.77 2.81 7.15
C LEU A 115 -10.87 1.80 7.85
N ASN A 116 -11.43 0.73 8.40
CA ASN A 116 -10.66 -0.26 9.14
C ASN A 116 -10.01 -1.27 8.20
N GLN A 117 -8.93 -0.83 7.55
CA GLN A 117 -8.24 -1.59 6.52
C GLN A 117 -7.68 -2.93 7.03
N VAL A 118 -7.17 -2.96 8.27
CA VAL A 118 -6.62 -4.18 8.89
C VAL A 118 -7.73 -5.22 9.03
N LYS A 119 -8.87 -4.83 9.61
CA LYS A 119 -10.01 -5.73 9.77
C LYS A 119 -10.74 -6.04 8.46
N LEU A 120 -10.75 -5.09 7.52
CA LEU A 120 -11.28 -5.29 6.16
C LEU A 120 -10.53 -6.42 5.46
N GLU A 121 -9.19 -6.41 5.55
CA GLU A 121 -8.34 -7.44 4.97
C GLU A 121 -8.55 -8.80 5.65
N ASP A 122 -8.57 -8.85 6.99
CA ASP A 122 -8.85 -10.08 7.75
C ASP A 122 -10.21 -10.69 7.39
N ALA A 123 -11.27 -9.86 7.39
CA ALA A 123 -12.62 -10.29 7.04
C ALA A 123 -12.68 -10.80 5.58
N ALA A 124 -11.99 -10.15 4.64
CA ALA A 124 -11.92 -10.61 3.25
C ALA A 124 -11.20 -11.97 3.13
N GLN A 125 -10.12 -12.19 3.88
CA GLN A 125 -9.40 -13.46 3.90
C GLN A 125 -10.28 -14.57 4.47
N ARG A 126 -10.94 -14.34 5.61
CA ARG A 126 -11.89 -15.29 6.22
C ARG A 126 -13.07 -15.59 5.31
N LEU A 127 -13.55 -14.58 4.58
CA LEU A 127 -14.62 -14.77 3.60
C LEU A 127 -14.16 -15.63 2.42
N LEU A 128 -12.95 -15.46 1.89
CA LEU A 128 -12.42 -16.35 0.85
C LEU A 128 -12.13 -17.78 1.32
N GLN A 129 -11.83 -17.96 2.61
CA GLN A 129 -11.73 -19.30 3.18
C GLN A 129 -13.09 -20.00 3.24
N ALA A 130 -14.17 -19.25 3.47
CA ALA A 130 -15.54 -19.78 3.53
C ALA A 130 -16.19 -19.92 2.14
N ASP A 131 -15.91 -19.00 1.21
CA ASP A 131 -16.39 -18.97 -0.16
C ASP A 131 -15.25 -18.53 -1.10
N THR A 132 -14.57 -19.51 -1.71
CA THR A 132 -13.43 -19.28 -2.60
C THR A 132 -13.80 -18.54 -3.88
N SER A 133 -15.08 -18.38 -4.18
CA SER A 133 -15.60 -17.68 -5.36
C SER A 133 -16.09 -16.27 -5.06
N ASN A 134 -16.00 -15.81 -3.80
CA ASN A 134 -16.52 -14.50 -3.40
C ASN A 134 -15.77 -13.37 -4.10
N VAL A 135 -16.41 -12.80 -5.12
CA VAL A 135 -15.82 -11.80 -6.02
C VAL A 135 -15.46 -10.52 -5.27
N ARG A 136 -16.27 -10.12 -4.28
CA ARG A 136 -16.01 -8.90 -3.50
C ARG A 136 -14.78 -9.05 -2.62
N ALA A 137 -14.64 -10.18 -1.93
CA ALA A 137 -13.46 -10.45 -1.12
C ALA A 137 -12.19 -10.53 -1.97
N MET A 138 -12.26 -11.18 -3.14
CA MET A 138 -11.14 -11.21 -4.09
C MET A 138 -10.76 -9.80 -4.57
N SER A 139 -11.72 -8.94 -4.89
CA SER A 139 -11.42 -7.60 -5.42
C SER A 139 -10.78 -6.71 -4.37
N ILE A 140 -11.27 -6.75 -3.13
CA ILE A 140 -10.66 -6.05 -2.00
C ILE A 140 -9.22 -6.54 -1.78
N LEU A 141 -8.99 -7.86 -1.73
CA LEU A 141 -7.65 -8.40 -1.52
C LEU A 141 -6.72 -8.12 -2.70
N ALA A 142 -7.20 -8.21 -3.95
CA ALA A 142 -6.43 -7.88 -5.14
C ALA A 142 -5.97 -6.42 -5.11
N PHE A 143 -6.88 -5.49 -4.77
CA PHE A 143 -6.57 -4.07 -4.63
C PHE A 143 -5.56 -3.84 -3.51
N LEU A 144 -5.89 -4.26 -2.28
CA LEU A 144 -5.05 -4.00 -1.10
C LEU A 144 -3.65 -4.59 -1.29
N LYS A 145 -3.56 -5.86 -1.71
CA LYS A 145 -2.26 -6.52 -1.86
C LYS A 145 -1.44 -5.91 -2.99
N ARG A 146 -2.05 -5.54 -4.12
CA ARG A 146 -1.34 -4.81 -5.19
C ARG A 146 -0.81 -3.47 -4.68
N THR A 147 -1.66 -2.71 -4.00
CA THR A 147 -1.29 -1.41 -3.41
C THR A 147 -0.09 -1.58 -2.48
N TYR A 148 -0.12 -2.56 -1.58
CA TYR A 148 0.99 -2.90 -0.67
C TYR A 148 2.26 -3.29 -1.40
N ALA A 149 2.16 -4.09 -2.47
CA ALA A 149 3.34 -4.48 -3.24
C ALA A 149 3.98 -3.29 -3.98
N THR A 150 3.21 -2.25 -4.28
CA THR A 150 3.70 -1.05 -4.95
C THR A 150 4.17 0.05 -4.00
N GLN A 151 3.81 -0.03 -2.71
CA GLN A 151 4.39 0.81 -1.68
C GLN A 151 5.78 0.27 -1.33
N GLY A 152 6.81 1.12 -1.36
CA GLY A 152 8.23 0.74 -1.21
C GLY A 152 8.58 0.11 0.14
N ALA A 153 8.15 -1.13 0.37
CA ALA A 153 8.33 -1.86 1.60
C ALA A 153 9.78 -2.33 1.77
N VAL A 154 10.22 -2.36 3.04
CA VAL A 154 11.59 -2.76 3.42
C VAL A 154 11.87 -4.22 3.07
N TRP A 155 10.83 -5.05 3.14
CA TRP A 155 10.85 -6.46 2.81
C TRP A 155 9.45 -6.88 2.38
N MET A 156 9.33 -7.80 1.41
CA MET A 156 8.07 -8.37 0.94
C MET A 156 8.13 -9.89 1.05
N PRO A 157 7.05 -10.57 1.49
CA PRO A 157 7.01 -12.02 1.53
C PRO A 157 7.27 -12.67 0.16
N GLU A 158 7.93 -13.83 0.17
CA GLU A 158 8.07 -14.64 -1.03
C GLU A 158 6.69 -15.06 -1.57
N GLY A 159 6.52 -15.03 -2.89
CA GLY A 159 5.25 -15.37 -3.54
C GLY A 159 4.13 -14.33 -3.38
N TYR A 160 4.38 -13.19 -2.74
CA TYR A 160 3.35 -12.17 -2.51
C TYR A 160 2.75 -11.62 -3.81
N THR A 161 3.60 -11.33 -4.82
CA THR A 161 3.15 -10.86 -6.14
C THR A 161 2.50 -11.97 -6.97
N ASP A 162 2.82 -13.23 -6.70
CA ASP A 162 2.13 -14.39 -7.28
C ASP A 162 0.72 -14.55 -6.71
N GLU A 163 0.53 -14.23 -5.43
CA GLU A 163 -0.80 -14.16 -4.83
C GLU A 163 -1.64 -13.03 -5.47
N VAL A 164 -1.04 -11.85 -5.71
CA VAL A 164 -1.71 -10.75 -6.44
C VAL A 164 -2.11 -11.19 -7.84
N LEU A 165 -1.23 -11.87 -8.57
CA LEU A 165 -1.53 -12.45 -9.89
C LEU A 165 -2.70 -13.45 -9.81
N LYS A 166 -2.67 -14.34 -8.82
CA LYS A 166 -3.70 -15.36 -8.61
C LYS A 166 -5.06 -14.71 -8.33
N LEU A 167 -5.12 -13.73 -7.43
CA LEU A 167 -6.34 -12.99 -7.11
C LEU A 167 -6.92 -12.28 -8.34
N GLY A 168 -6.08 -11.61 -9.15
CA GLY A 168 -6.52 -10.99 -10.40
C GLY A 168 -7.12 -11.99 -11.39
N ARG A 169 -6.44 -13.12 -11.63
CA ARG A 169 -6.92 -14.15 -12.56
C ARG A 169 -8.19 -14.85 -12.06
N GLN A 170 -8.22 -15.26 -10.80
CA GLN A 170 -9.37 -15.93 -10.20
C GLN A 170 -10.57 -14.99 -10.11
N GLY A 171 -10.34 -13.73 -9.76
CA GLY A 171 -11.36 -12.70 -9.70
C GLY A 171 -12.03 -12.46 -11.05
N LEU A 172 -11.24 -12.32 -12.13
CA LEU A 172 -11.80 -12.19 -13.49
C LEU A 172 -12.65 -13.40 -13.91
N ASN A 173 -12.23 -14.60 -13.52
CA ASN A 173 -12.98 -15.83 -13.79
C ASN A 173 -14.28 -15.88 -12.97
N ALA A 174 -14.21 -15.62 -11.67
CA ALA A 174 -15.40 -15.62 -10.82
C ALA A 174 -16.40 -14.53 -11.22
N LEU A 175 -15.90 -13.37 -11.66
CA LEU A 175 -16.72 -12.25 -12.12
C LEU A 175 -17.55 -12.61 -13.36
N SER A 176 -17.09 -13.50 -14.25
CA SER A 176 -17.88 -13.90 -15.43
C SER A 176 -19.20 -14.56 -15.05
N ASN A 177 -19.23 -15.27 -13.91
CA ASN A 177 -20.40 -15.98 -13.40
C ASN A 177 -21.12 -15.24 -12.25
N TRP A 178 -20.64 -14.04 -11.88
CA TRP A 178 -21.16 -13.30 -10.75
C TRP A 178 -22.59 -12.82 -11.00
N GLN A 179 -23.47 -13.15 -10.05
CA GLN A 179 -24.90 -12.83 -10.12
C GLN A 179 -25.17 -11.46 -9.52
N ARG A 180 -26.09 -10.73 -10.15
CA ARG A 180 -26.56 -9.43 -9.64
C ARG A 180 -27.35 -9.62 -8.35
N PRO A 181 -27.02 -8.90 -7.27
CA PRO A 181 -27.86 -8.82 -6.07
C PRO A 181 -29.27 -8.30 -6.42
N ALA A 182 -30.31 -8.87 -5.82
CA ALA A 182 -31.70 -8.59 -6.24
C ALA A 182 -32.10 -7.12 -6.00
N SER A 183 -31.50 -6.49 -4.99
CA SER A 183 -31.72 -5.09 -4.61
C SER A 183 -30.88 -4.08 -5.40
N MET A 184 -30.00 -4.53 -6.31
CA MET A 184 -29.07 -3.67 -7.04
C MET A 184 -29.60 -3.33 -8.45
N PRO A 185 -29.73 -2.04 -8.82
CA PRO A 185 -30.05 -1.63 -10.19
C PRO A 185 -29.01 -2.14 -11.19
N ASP A 186 -29.43 -2.42 -12.43
CA ASP A 186 -28.53 -2.97 -13.47
C ASP A 186 -27.36 -2.04 -13.77
N ILE A 187 -27.60 -0.73 -13.82
CA ILE A 187 -26.55 0.25 -14.08
C ILE A 187 -25.47 0.27 -12.99
N ASP A 188 -25.88 0.13 -11.72
CA ASP A 188 -24.97 0.09 -10.58
C ASP A 188 -24.20 -1.24 -10.56
N PHE A 189 -24.88 -2.34 -10.91
CA PHE A 189 -24.23 -3.63 -11.06
C PHE A 189 -23.18 -3.64 -12.17
N GLN A 190 -23.48 -3.07 -13.34
CA GLN A 190 -22.51 -2.97 -14.44
C GLN A 190 -21.34 -2.07 -14.06
N ARG A 191 -21.58 -0.94 -13.37
CA ARG A 191 -20.52 -0.08 -12.85
C ARG A 191 -19.62 -0.84 -11.89
N LEU A 192 -20.20 -1.60 -10.96
CA LEU A 192 -19.46 -2.38 -9.98
C LEU A 192 -18.67 -3.54 -10.63
N ARG A 193 -19.25 -4.22 -11.64
CA ARG A 193 -18.52 -5.20 -12.46
C ARG A 193 -17.33 -4.57 -13.17
N ASN A 194 -17.48 -3.37 -13.73
CA ASN A 194 -16.38 -2.66 -14.38
C ASN A 194 -15.28 -2.28 -13.38
N GLN A 195 -15.63 -1.73 -12.21
CA GLN A 195 -14.68 -1.43 -11.14
C GLN A 195 -13.87 -2.67 -10.72
N MET A 196 -14.53 -3.80 -10.49
CA MET A 196 -13.81 -5.02 -10.14
C MET A 196 -13.00 -5.60 -11.31
N THR A 197 -13.47 -5.43 -12.55
CA THR A 197 -12.69 -5.84 -13.74
C THR A 197 -11.39 -5.05 -13.85
N GLU A 198 -11.43 -3.74 -13.63
CA GLU A 198 -10.26 -2.85 -13.57
C GLU A 198 -9.28 -3.35 -12.49
N ILE A 199 -9.75 -3.53 -11.25
CA ILE A 199 -8.93 -3.99 -10.12
C ILE A 199 -8.27 -5.34 -10.43
N PHE A 200 -9.03 -6.31 -10.93
CA PHE A 200 -8.51 -7.63 -11.21
C PHE A 200 -7.55 -7.65 -12.40
N ALA A 201 -7.84 -6.88 -13.45
CA ALA A 201 -6.96 -6.73 -14.60
C ALA A 201 -5.65 -6.05 -14.18
N GLY A 202 -5.72 -4.95 -13.44
CA GLY A 202 -4.55 -4.28 -12.90
C GLY A 202 -3.70 -5.18 -12.00
N ALA A 203 -4.32 -5.97 -11.10
CA ALA A 203 -3.62 -6.95 -10.27
C ALA A 203 -2.94 -8.06 -11.08
N ALA A 204 -3.64 -8.65 -12.06
CA ALA A 204 -3.06 -9.66 -12.93
C ALA A 204 -1.92 -9.10 -13.81
N GLY A 205 -2.10 -7.91 -14.35
CA GLY A 205 -1.07 -7.20 -15.12
C GLY A 205 0.17 -6.92 -14.28
N PHE A 206 -0.01 -6.44 -13.06
CA PHE A 206 1.08 -6.21 -12.11
C PHE A 206 1.82 -7.50 -11.78
N GLY A 207 1.11 -8.57 -11.44
CA GLY A 207 1.73 -9.86 -11.14
C GLY A 207 2.59 -10.40 -12.29
N LEU A 208 2.12 -10.26 -13.54
CA LEU A 208 2.90 -10.63 -14.74
C LEU A 208 4.08 -9.70 -14.99
N LEU A 209 3.91 -8.40 -14.72
CA LEU A 209 5.00 -7.43 -14.82
C LEU A 209 6.15 -7.80 -13.87
N GLN A 210 5.84 -8.18 -12.62
CA GLN A 210 6.84 -8.65 -11.66
C GLN A 210 7.55 -9.93 -12.13
N LYS A 211 6.86 -10.76 -12.91
CA LYS A 211 7.42 -11.96 -13.57
C LYS A 211 8.15 -11.66 -14.88
N LYS A 212 8.24 -10.38 -15.29
CA LYS A 212 8.81 -9.93 -16.57
C LYS A 212 8.09 -10.49 -17.81
N ASP A 213 6.86 -10.99 -17.64
CA ASP A 213 5.98 -11.30 -18.76
C ASP A 213 5.32 -10.00 -19.24
N TYR A 214 6.09 -9.24 -20.02
CA TYR A 214 5.68 -7.92 -20.48
C TYR A 214 4.51 -7.97 -21.46
N ALA A 215 4.42 -9.00 -22.30
CA ALA A 215 3.31 -9.15 -23.24
C ALA A 215 2.00 -9.46 -22.51
N GLY A 216 2.04 -10.41 -21.56
CA GLY A 216 0.90 -10.74 -20.72
C GLY A 216 0.48 -9.56 -19.85
N ALA A 217 1.43 -8.85 -19.24
CA ALA A 217 1.16 -7.66 -18.44
C ALA A 217 0.41 -6.58 -19.24
N ARG A 218 0.89 -6.26 -20.44
CA ARG A 218 0.24 -5.28 -21.33
C ARG A 218 -1.19 -5.63 -21.69
N SER A 219 -1.48 -6.92 -21.96
CA SER A 219 -2.85 -7.35 -22.28
C SER A 219 -3.82 -7.06 -21.14
N TYR A 220 -3.42 -7.32 -19.89
CA TYR A 220 -4.25 -7.01 -18.72
C TYR A 220 -4.34 -5.51 -18.45
N PHE A 221 -3.24 -4.75 -18.52
CA PHE A 221 -3.30 -3.29 -18.36
C PHE A 221 -4.15 -2.62 -19.43
N GLN A 222 -4.13 -3.11 -20.68
CA GLN A 222 -5.02 -2.61 -21.73
C GLN A 222 -6.49 -2.80 -21.34
N LYS A 223 -6.86 -3.97 -20.80
CA LYS A 223 -8.23 -4.23 -20.33
C LYS A 223 -8.62 -3.28 -19.19
N SER A 224 -7.70 -3.01 -18.28
CA SER A 224 -7.93 -2.08 -17.17
C SER A 224 -8.09 -0.63 -17.65
N LEU A 225 -7.20 -0.15 -18.50
CA LEU A 225 -7.19 1.21 -19.04
C LEU A 225 -8.33 1.49 -20.04
N GLN A 226 -8.97 0.44 -20.60
CA GLN A 226 -10.23 0.59 -21.33
C GLN A 226 -11.39 0.99 -20.41
N ILE A 227 -11.32 0.65 -19.12
CA ILE A 227 -12.32 0.98 -18.11
C ILE A 227 -11.96 2.29 -17.42
N ASP A 228 -10.71 2.44 -16.97
CA ASP A 228 -10.20 3.67 -16.36
C ASP A 228 -8.91 4.16 -17.05
N PRO A 229 -9.01 5.00 -18.09
CA PRO A 229 -7.87 5.66 -18.72
C PRO A 229 -7.11 6.62 -17.77
N GLY A 230 -7.71 6.98 -16.63
CA GLY A 230 -7.19 7.90 -15.64
C GLY A 230 -6.32 7.24 -14.56
N SER A 231 -6.21 5.90 -14.55
CA SER A 231 -5.40 5.18 -13.57
C SER A 231 -3.90 5.49 -13.76
N VAL A 232 -3.33 6.29 -12.86
CA VAL A 232 -1.89 6.61 -12.84
C VAL A 232 -1.05 5.34 -12.76
N GLN A 233 -1.46 4.43 -11.87
CA GLN A 233 -0.73 3.20 -11.58
C GLN A 233 -0.68 2.31 -12.82
N ASP A 234 -1.81 2.11 -13.51
CA ASP A 234 -1.88 1.24 -14.68
C ASP A 234 -1.19 1.86 -15.89
N ASN A 235 -1.30 3.18 -16.09
CA ASN A 235 -0.57 3.87 -17.15
C ASN A 235 0.95 3.76 -16.94
N TYR A 236 1.44 3.94 -15.72
CA TYR A 236 2.87 3.82 -15.45
C TYR A 236 3.36 2.36 -15.60
N GLN A 237 2.60 1.39 -15.10
CA GLN A 237 2.98 -0.02 -15.22
C GLN A 237 2.90 -0.53 -16.66
N MET A 238 1.96 -0.02 -17.46
CA MET A 238 1.92 -0.22 -18.91
C MET A 238 3.18 0.37 -19.57
N ALA A 239 3.59 1.59 -19.19
CA ALA A 239 4.82 2.19 -19.69
C ALA A 239 6.05 1.31 -19.38
N ILE A 240 6.17 0.79 -18.16
CA ILE A 240 7.26 -0.12 -17.78
C ILE A 240 7.22 -1.38 -18.63
N ALA A 241 6.07 -2.01 -18.81
CA ALA A 241 5.96 -3.23 -19.60
C ALA A 241 6.44 -3.02 -21.05
N HIS A 242 6.12 -1.88 -21.67
CA HIS A 242 6.65 -1.52 -22.99
C HIS A 242 8.16 -1.19 -22.99
N LEU A 243 8.65 -0.42 -22.00
CA LEU A 243 10.03 0.10 -21.98
C LEU A 243 11.07 -0.85 -21.40
N GLU A 244 10.62 -1.91 -20.72
CA GLU A 244 11.46 -3.03 -20.28
C GLU A 244 11.39 -4.23 -21.22
N SER A 245 10.52 -4.20 -22.25
CA SER A 245 10.52 -5.19 -23.32
C SER A 245 11.83 -5.14 -24.13
N ASP A 246 12.19 -6.28 -24.72
CA ASP A 246 13.31 -6.41 -25.65
C ASP A 246 12.80 -6.95 -27.00
N PRO A 247 12.80 -6.14 -28.08
CA PRO A 247 13.23 -4.74 -28.13
C PRO A 247 12.28 -3.79 -27.37
N ILE A 248 12.80 -2.62 -26.98
CA ILE A 248 11.99 -1.53 -26.39
C ILE A 248 10.83 -1.17 -27.32
N GLU A 249 9.63 -1.11 -26.77
CA GLU A 249 8.45 -0.71 -27.52
C GLU A 249 8.11 0.78 -27.32
N PRO A 250 8.08 1.60 -28.39
CA PRO A 250 7.98 3.06 -28.25
C PRO A 250 6.65 3.56 -27.68
N ASN A 251 5.56 2.78 -27.77
CA ASN A 251 4.28 3.13 -27.15
C ASN A 251 4.41 3.38 -25.63
N GLY A 252 5.42 2.79 -24.98
CA GLY A 252 5.72 3.06 -23.58
C GLY A 252 6.02 4.53 -23.27
N PHE A 253 6.53 5.31 -24.23
CA PHE A 253 6.78 6.74 -24.04
C PHE A 253 5.50 7.57 -23.96
N TRP A 254 4.44 7.17 -24.69
CA TRP A 254 3.13 7.80 -24.55
C TRP A 254 2.55 7.54 -23.16
N TYR A 255 2.59 6.29 -22.70
CA TYR A 255 2.10 5.91 -21.36
C TYR A 255 2.89 6.58 -20.23
N CYS A 256 4.20 6.76 -20.41
CA CYS A 256 5.04 7.61 -19.56
C CYS A 256 4.47 9.03 -19.47
N GLY A 257 4.21 9.67 -20.63
CA GLY A 257 3.62 11.00 -20.68
C GLY A 257 2.28 11.08 -19.96
N LYS A 258 1.41 10.11 -20.21
CA LYS A 258 0.09 10.01 -19.55
C LYS A 258 0.23 9.91 -18.03
N ALA A 259 1.07 9.02 -17.54
CA ALA A 259 1.31 8.84 -16.11
C ALA A 259 1.87 10.09 -15.44
N ILE A 260 2.84 10.78 -16.06
CA ILE A 260 3.41 12.04 -15.54
C ILE A 260 2.32 13.10 -15.39
N ARG A 261 1.50 13.31 -16.42
CA ARG A 261 0.43 14.32 -16.41
C ARG A 261 -0.65 14.03 -15.39
N LEU A 262 -1.08 12.77 -15.29
CA LEU A 262 -2.06 12.37 -14.29
C LEU A 262 -1.52 12.56 -12.87
N THR A 263 -0.25 12.19 -12.62
CA THR A 263 0.40 12.37 -11.31
C THR A 263 0.54 13.86 -10.93
N GLN A 264 0.88 14.72 -11.89
CA GLN A 264 0.88 16.18 -11.70
C GLN A 264 -0.52 16.70 -11.33
N LYS A 265 -1.56 16.23 -12.03
CA LYS A 265 -2.95 16.61 -11.76
C LYS A 265 -3.43 16.18 -10.38
N GLN A 266 -2.88 15.08 -9.84
CA GLN A 266 -3.13 14.61 -8.47
C GLN A 266 -2.39 15.43 -7.40
N GLY A 267 -1.64 16.47 -7.76
CA GLY A 267 -0.91 17.30 -6.79
C GLY A 267 0.34 16.61 -6.21
N ASN A 268 0.90 15.61 -6.89
CA ASN A 268 2.06 14.85 -6.43
C ASN A 268 3.30 15.09 -7.34
N PRO A 269 3.89 16.31 -7.34
CA PRO A 269 4.99 16.64 -8.23
C PRO A 269 6.25 15.80 -7.98
N ALA A 270 6.48 15.36 -6.73
CA ALA A 270 7.63 14.51 -6.39
C ALA A 270 7.56 13.15 -7.11
N SER A 271 6.40 12.48 -7.10
CA SER A 271 6.22 11.22 -7.83
C SER A 271 6.25 11.43 -9.35
N ALA A 272 5.71 12.55 -9.84
CA ALA A 272 5.79 12.89 -11.26
C ALA A 272 7.24 13.04 -11.74
N SER A 273 8.11 13.67 -10.94
CA SER A 273 9.54 13.79 -11.25
C SER A 273 10.26 12.43 -11.25
N LEU A 274 9.90 11.51 -10.36
CA LEU A 274 10.46 10.15 -10.35
C LEU A 274 10.11 9.39 -11.64
N ILE A 275 8.84 9.42 -12.04
CA ILE A 275 8.39 8.85 -13.32
C ILE A 275 9.15 9.48 -14.48
N GLN A 276 9.23 10.82 -14.51
CA GLN A 276 9.89 11.56 -15.59
C GLN A 276 11.36 11.19 -15.72
N ASN A 277 12.09 11.03 -14.62
CA ASN A 277 13.49 10.63 -14.63
C ASN A 277 13.69 9.25 -15.28
N TYR A 278 12.87 8.26 -14.90
CA TYR A 278 12.91 6.93 -15.52
C TYR A 278 12.59 6.99 -17.02
N CYS A 279 11.52 7.67 -17.39
CA CYS A 279 11.08 7.79 -18.79
C CYS A 279 12.11 8.51 -19.66
N ASN A 280 12.73 9.59 -19.16
CA ASN A 280 13.80 10.32 -19.83
C ASN A 280 15.02 9.43 -20.09
N ALA A 281 15.41 8.60 -19.12
CA ALA A 281 16.52 7.67 -19.27
C ALA A 281 16.24 6.62 -20.36
N LYS A 282 15.04 6.03 -20.36
CA LYS A 282 14.61 5.08 -21.39
C LYS A 282 14.50 5.70 -22.78
N TYR A 283 13.98 6.94 -22.86
CA TYR A 283 13.85 7.66 -24.12
C TYR A 283 15.22 7.96 -24.73
N ARG A 284 16.15 8.53 -23.95
CA ARG A 284 17.53 8.74 -24.39
C ARG A 284 18.20 7.46 -24.87
N LYS A 285 17.97 6.32 -24.19
CA LYS A 285 18.49 5.02 -24.61
C LYS A 285 17.94 4.59 -25.98
N TYR A 286 16.67 4.88 -26.27
CA TYR A 286 16.01 4.49 -27.51
C TYR A 286 16.33 5.42 -28.69
N THR A 287 16.23 6.74 -28.49
CA THR A 287 16.36 7.77 -29.54
C THR A 287 17.79 8.27 -29.70
N GLY A 288 18.64 8.14 -28.67
CA GLY A 288 19.96 8.75 -28.59
C GLY A 288 19.94 10.20 -28.09
N THR A 289 18.76 10.77 -27.84
CA THR A 289 18.60 12.18 -27.45
C THR A 289 17.39 12.41 -26.53
N PRO A 290 17.40 13.38 -25.58
CA PRO A 290 16.20 13.76 -24.85
C PRO A 290 15.17 14.55 -25.67
N GLU A 291 15.54 15.11 -26.83
CA GLU A 291 14.65 16.03 -27.55
C GLU A 291 13.32 15.37 -27.97
N GLY A 292 12.22 16.11 -27.78
CA GLY A 292 10.87 15.69 -28.18
C GLY A 292 10.05 14.98 -27.10
N ILE A 293 10.66 14.51 -26.00
CA ILE A 293 9.91 13.82 -24.94
C ILE A 293 8.87 14.72 -24.27
N ASP A 294 9.17 16.02 -24.09
CA ASP A 294 8.23 16.97 -23.47
C ASP A 294 6.95 17.16 -24.30
N ASN A 295 7.04 17.07 -25.64
CA ASN A 295 5.88 17.12 -26.52
C ASN A 295 5.00 15.86 -26.37
N ILE A 296 5.62 14.70 -26.13
CA ILE A 296 4.90 13.44 -25.83
C ILE A 296 4.18 13.58 -24.49
N VAL A 297 4.86 14.11 -23.46
CA VAL A 297 4.25 14.35 -22.14
C VAL A 297 3.06 15.30 -22.24
N ALA A 298 3.19 16.39 -23.00
CA ALA A 298 2.12 17.36 -23.18
C ALA A 298 0.90 16.78 -23.90
N SER A 299 1.09 16.05 -25.00
CA SER A 299 0.01 15.46 -25.81
C SER A 299 -0.74 14.35 -25.07
N ALA A 300 0.00 13.40 -24.48
CA ALA A 300 -0.59 12.25 -23.79
C ALA A 300 -1.55 12.64 -22.66
N GLY A 301 -1.35 13.80 -22.02
CA GLY A 301 -2.25 14.30 -20.97
C GLY A 301 -3.72 14.41 -21.40
N ASN A 302 -3.97 14.72 -22.68
CA ASN A 302 -5.31 14.99 -23.22
C ASN A 302 -5.95 13.80 -23.97
N GLU A 303 -5.18 12.73 -24.18
CA GLU A 303 -5.58 11.57 -24.98
C GLU A 303 -5.91 10.37 -24.07
N THR A 304 -6.81 9.48 -24.50
CA THR A 304 -7.17 8.27 -23.73
C THR A 304 -6.34 7.04 -24.09
N ALA A 305 -5.72 7.02 -25.28
CA ALA A 305 -4.85 5.96 -25.76
C ALA A 305 -3.85 6.53 -26.80
N PRO A 306 -2.69 5.90 -27.00
CA PRO A 306 -1.76 6.30 -28.06
C PRO A 306 -2.40 6.09 -29.45
N ALA A 307 -2.07 6.97 -30.40
CA ALA A 307 -2.41 6.76 -31.80
C ALA A 307 -1.79 5.45 -32.33
N ALA A 308 -2.49 4.76 -33.24
CA ALA A 308 -2.02 3.50 -33.81
C ALA A 308 -0.66 3.61 -34.53
N ASP A 309 -0.33 4.82 -35.02
CA ASP A 309 0.93 5.13 -35.70
C ASP A 309 1.97 5.84 -34.80
N PHE A 310 1.71 5.93 -33.47
CA PHE A 310 2.58 6.63 -32.53
C PHE A 310 3.99 6.03 -32.52
N ALA A 311 4.11 4.70 -32.43
CA ALA A 311 5.41 4.05 -32.30
C ALA A 311 6.33 4.28 -33.51
N GLN A 312 5.75 4.38 -34.71
CA GLN A 312 6.45 4.61 -35.98
C GLN A 312 7.02 6.03 -36.06
N LYS A 313 6.43 6.98 -35.32
CA LYS A 313 6.86 8.39 -35.29
C LYS A 313 8.02 8.64 -34.34
N ILE A 314 8.38 7.69 -33.46
CA ILE A 314 9.47 7.88 -32.51
C ILE A 314 10.80 7.50 -33.18
N PRO A 315 11.76 8.45 -33.32
CA PRO A 315 13.05 8.17 -33.92
C PRO A 315 13.82 7.11 -33.15
N LYS A 316 14.45 6.15 -33.85
CA LYS A 316 15.32 5.15 -33.23
C LYS A 316 16.78 5.52 -33.48
N SER A 317 17.61 5.52 -32.44
CA SER A 317 19.05 5.75 -32.58
C SER A 317 19.70 4.69 -33.47
N ASP A 318 20.67 5.09 -34.30
CA ASP A 318 21.51 4.16 -35.07
C ASP A 318 22.24 3.13 -34.18
N VAL A 319 22.57 3.50 -32.93
CA VAL A 319 23.17 2.61 -31.92
C VAL A 319 22.15 1.58 -31.43
N ALA A 320 20.89 1.97 -31.24
CA ALA A 320 19.79 1.08 -30.87
C ALA A 320 19.29 0.24 -32.07
N ALA A 321 19.58 0.65 -33.30
CA ALA A 321 19.19 -0.01 -34.54
C ALA A 321 20.14 -1.15 -34.98
N GLY A 322 21.20 -1.43 -34.23
CA GLY A 322 22.10 -2.56 -34.50
C GLY A 322 23.04 -2.36 -35.72
N LYS A 323 23.31 -1.13 -36.14
CA LYS A 323 24.34 -0.86 -37.16
C LYS A 323 25.73 -1.22 -36.62
N LYS A 324 26.27 -2.34 -37.10
CA LYS A 324 27.55 -2.98 -36.72
C LYS A 324 28.79 -2.25 -37.28
N ASP A 325 28.98 -0.97 -37.01
CA ASP A 325 30.21 -0.26 -37.39
C ASP A 325 31.00 0.26 -36.18
N ARG A 326 31.35 -0.64 -35.24
CA ARG A 326 32.38 -0.33 -34.24
C ARG A 326 33.32 -1.51 -34.04
N VAL A 327 34.61 -1.21 -34.25
CA VAL A 327 35.76 -2.03 -33.88
C VAL A 327 35.67 -2.32 -32.37
N ILE A 328 35.56 -3.59 -32.02
CA ILE A 328 35.65 -4.07 -30.64
C ILE A 328 37.13 -4.07 -30.29
N GLN A 329 37.57 -3.20 -29.38
CA GLN A 329 38.85 -3.37 -28.71
C GLN A 329 38.58 -4.33 -27.55
N GLU A 330 38.94 -5.61 -27.71
CA GLU A 330 38.84 -6.61 -26.64
C GLU A 330 39.76 -6.19 -25.48
N VAL A 331 39.16 -5.77 -24.37
CA VAL A 331 39.85 -5.70 -23.09
C VAL A 331 39.66 -7.05 -22.42
N THR A 332 40.67 -7.91 -22.52
CA THR A 332 40.73 -9.17 -21.78
C THR A 332 40.83 -8.86 -20.30
N VAL A 333 39.71 -8.95 -19.57
CA VAL A 333 39.72 -8.93 -18.11
C VAL A 333 40.22 -10.30 -17.64
N ILE A 334 41.51 -10.38 -17.31
CA ILE A 334 42.05 -11.52 -16.57
C ILE A 334 41.48 -11.42 -15.15
N ALA A 335 40.49 -12.26 -14.82
CA ALA A 335 40.02 -12.40 -13.45
C ALA A 335 41.14 -13.02 -12.59
N PRO A 336 41.53 -12.41 -11.46
CA PRO A 336 42.48 -13.06 -10.55
C PRO A 336 41.82 -14.27 -9.85
N PRO A 337 42.52 -15.42 -9.74
CA PRO A 337 42.04 -16.53 -8.94
C PRO A 337 42.16 -16.18 -7.45
N ASN A 338 41.08 -16.41 -6.70
CA ASN A 338 40.92 -16.23 -5.25
C ASN A 338 40.55 -14.81 -4.76
N MET A 339 39.31 -14.40 -5.01
CA MET A 339 38.66 -13.36 -4.19
C MET A 339 37.88 -14.05 -3.05
N LYS A 340 38.41 -13.99 -1.82
CA LYS A 340 37.60 -14.29 -0.63
C LYS A 340 36.54 -13.19 -0.52
N PHE A 341 35.26 -13.55 -0.63
CA PHE A 341 34.15 -12.61 -0.43
C PHE A 341 34.24 -12.00 0.98
N PRO A 342 34.21 -10.67 1.13
CA PRO A 342 34.08 -10.06 2.45
C PRO A 342 32.75 -10.52 3.08
N ALA A 343 32.74 -10.77 4.39
CA ALA A 343 31.58 -11.25 5.14
C ALA A 343 30.31 -10.47 4.75
N ALA A 344 29.23 -11.21 4.43
CA ALA A 344 27.98 -10.63 3.99
C ALA A 344 27.49 -9.55 4.97
N LYS A 345 27.21 -8.36 4.46
CA LYS A 345 26.52 -7.30 5.20
C LYS A 345 25.18 -7.87 5.69
N ARG A 346 24.95 -7.86 7.01
CA ARG A 346 23.73 -8.39 7.62
C ARG A 346 22.46 -7.83 6.97
N SER A 347 21.49 -8.69 6.73
CA SER A 347 20.18 -8.36 6.17
C SER A 347 19.31 -7.60 7.17
N ALA A 348 18.26 -6.92 6.69
CA ALA A 348 17.30 -6.23 7.55
C ALA A 348 16.62 -7.20 8.54
N CYS A 349 16.24 -8.39 8.08
CA CYS A 349 15.64 -9.41 8.94
C CYS A 349 16.59 -9.84 10.08
N GLU A 350 17.90 -10.01 9.80
CA GLU A 350 18.89 -10.33 10.84
C GLU A 350 19.08 -9.19 11.83
N LEU A 351 19.10 -7.93 11.35
CA LEU A 351 19.24 -6.76 12.22
C LEU A 351 18.07 -6.62 13.20
N ALA A 352 16.84 -6.92 12.78
CA ALA A 352 15.66 -6.88 13.64
C ALA A 352 15.72 -7.91 14.78
N VAL A 353 16.17 -9.14 14.49
CA VAL A 353 16.35 -10.19 15.50
C VAL A 353 17.42 -9.77 16.51
N ASP A 354 18.56 -9.28 16.01
CA ASP A 354 19.66 -8.80 16.84
C ASP A 354 19.25 -7.63 17.75
N ALA A 355 18.42 -6.71 17.26
CA ALA A 355 17.93 -5.57 18.04
C ALA A 355 17.17 -6.02 19.29
N VAL A 356 16.29 -7.02 19.16
CA VAL A 356 15.51 -7.57 20.29
C VAL A 356 16.37 -8.45 21.20
N GLN A 357 17.42 -9.08 20.68
CA GLN A 357 18.33 -9.88 21.51
C GLN A 357 19.24 -9.02 22.39
N LYS A 358 19.59 -7.82 21.93
CA LYS A 358 20.58 -6.95 22.58
C LYS A 358 19.97 -5.84 23.44
N ASN A 359 18.68 -5.59 23.29
CA ASN A 359 17.99 -4.51 23.98
C ASN A 359 16.74 -5.02 24.68
N ASP A 360 16.33 -4.32 25.73
CA ASP A 360 15.05 -4.56 26.40
C ASP A 360 13.89 -4.03 25.51
N PRO A 361 12.92 -4.87 25.09
CA PRO A 361 11.75 -4.45 24.33
C PRO A 361 10.92 -3.33 24.96
N HIS A 362 11.01 -3.11 26.27
CA HIS A 362 10.32 -2.00 26.95
C HIS A 362 10.98 -0.63 26.75
N GLN A 363 12.24 -0.59 26.29
CA GLN A 363 13.01 0.63 26.06
C GLN A 363 13.08 1.01 24.57
N LEU A 364 12.49 0.19 23.69
CA LEU A 364 12.46 0.43 22.25
C LEU A 364 11.52 1.59 21.90
N SER A 365 11.92 2.40 20.91
CA SER A 365 11.09 3.48 20.38
C SER A 365 9.97 2.95 19.48
N PHE A 366 9.00 3.81 19.13
CA PHE A 366 7.97 3.46 18.13
C PHE A 366 8.58 3.04 16.78
N SER A 367 9.63 3.73 16.33
CA SER A 367 10.33 3.36 15.10
C SER A 367 11.00 1.99 15.20
N ASP A 368 11.55 1.63 16.36
CA ASP A 368 12.12 0.29 16.59
C ASP A 368 11.03 -0.78 16.63
N TRP A 369 9.88 -0.50 17.25
CA TRP A 369 8.72 -1.40 17.22
C TRP A 369 8.24 -1.63 15.80
N GLU A 370 8.01 -0.55 15.05
CA GLU A 370 7.56 -0.63 13.65
C GLU A 370 8.54 -1.46 12.82
N TYR A 371 9.84 -1.20 12.95
CA TYR A 371 10.88 -1.93 12.22
C TYR A 371 10.84 -3.44 12.51
N VAL A 372 10.83 -3.85 13.79
CA VAL A 372 10.81 -5.27 14.16
C VAL A 372 9.51 -5.95 13.75
N LEU A 373 8.35 -5.32 14.01
CA LEU A 373 7.04 -5.87 13.67
C LEU A 373 6.85 -6.02 12.16
N SER A 374 7.38 -5.09 11.36
CA SER A 374 7.31 -5.14 9.89
C SER A 374 8.05 -6.33 9.27
N LEU A 375 9.01 -6.89 10.02
CA LEU A 375 9.85 -8.00 9.58
C LEU A 375 9.43 -9.34 10.21
N ARG A 376 8.30 -9.40 10.90
CA ARG A 376 7.78 -10.60 11.59
C ARG A 376 7.85 -11.86 10.72
N ASP A 377 7.41 -11.74 9.47
CA ASP A 377 7.24 -12.88 8.57
C ASP A 377 8.50 -13.24 7.78
N CYS A 378 9.63 -12.56 8.03
CA CYS A 378 10.93 -12.89 7.42
C CYS A 378 11.41 -14.30 7.77
N SER A 379 11.26 -14.72 9.03
CA SER A 379 11.78 -16.00 9.54
C SER A 379 11.13 -16.37 10.89
N PRO A 380 11.22 -17.63 11.34
CA PRO A 380 10.78 -18.01 12.69
C PRO A 380 11.45 -17.20 13.81
N ALA A 381 12.72 -16.79 13.63
CA ALA A 381 13.42 -15.96 14.61
C ALA A 381 12.86 -14.54 14.66
N ASN A 382 12.49 -13.97 13.50
CA ASN A 382 11.83 -12.68 13.42
C ASN A 382 10.43 -12.71 14.05
N LYS A 383 9.69 -13.81 13.86
CA LYS A 383 8.40 -14.01 14.52
C LYS A 383 8.53 -13.96 16.05
N ASN A 384 9.49 -14.70 16.62
CA ASN A 384 9.76 -14.67 18.06
C ASN A 384 10.20 -13.27 18.55
N ALA A 385 10.98 -12.54 17.76
CA ALA A 385 11.38 -11.17 18.09
C ALA A 385 10.17 -10.22 18.10
N ALA A 386 9.30 -10.29 17.09
CA ALA A 386 8.07 -9.52 17.00
C ALA A 386 7.10 -9.85 18.14
N GLU A 387 6.97 -11.12 18.55
CA GLU A 387 6.14 -11.52 19.69
C GLU A 387 6.60 -10.88 21.01
N LYS A 388 7.92 -10.77 21.24
CA LYS A 388 8.47 -10.08 22.42
C LYS A 388 8.18 -8.59 22.41
N VAL A 389 8.34 -7.94 21.26
CA VAL A 389 8.00 -6.52 21.09
C VAL A 389 6.49 -6.31 21.29
N TRP A 390 5.67 -7.17 20.72
CA TRP A 390 4.21 -7.11 20.88
C TRP A 390 3.79 -7.27 22.34
N ALA A 391 4.36 -8.25 23.07
CA ALA A 391 4.11 -8.42 24.50
C ALA A 391 4.51 -7.18 25.32
N SER A 392 5.63 -6.53 24.96
CA SER A 392 6.04 -5.26 25.56
C SER A 392 5.01 -4.15 25.35
N ILE A 393 4.54 -3.96 24.11
CA ILE A 393 3.49 -2.99 23.78
C ILE A 393 2.23 -3.27 24.61
N GLN A 394 1.77 -4.52 24.65
CA GLN A 394 0.58 -4.89 25.41
C GLN A 394 0.75 -4.62 26.92
N SER A 395 1.93 -4.89 27.48
CA SER A 395 2.19 -4.63 28.91
C SER A 395 2.10 -3.14 29.28
N LEU A 396 2.43 -2.23 28.36
CA LEU A 396 2.31 -0.78 28.59
C LEU A 396 0.85 -0.35 28.75
N GLN A 397 -0.07 -1.13 28.18
CA GLN A 397 -1.51 -0.91 28.18
C GLN A 397 -2.21 -1.62 29.35
N THR A 398 -1.45 -2.29 30.21
CA THR A 398 -1.94 -2.95 31.42
C THR A 398 -1.08 -2.53 32.61
N ARG A 399 -1.54 -1.55 33.41
CA ARG A 399 -0.83 -1.14 34.64
C ARG A 399 -1.61 -1.57 35.87
N LYS A 400 -0.99 -2.41 36.72
CA LYS A 400 -1.56 -2.85 38.02
C LYS A 400 -3.00 -3.41 37.90
N GLY A 401 -3.26 -4.22 36.88
CA GLY A 401 -4.57 -4.82 36.63
C GLY A 401 -5.64 -3.89 36.04
N HIS A 402 -5.28 -2.66 35.64
CA HIS A 402 -6.16 -1.71 34.97
C HIS A 402 -5.71 -1.43 33.54
N THR A 403 -6.67 -1.17 32.65
CA THR A 403 -6.42 -0.73 31.27
C THR A 403 -5.77 0.66 31.29
N ALA A 404 -4.58 0.77 30.71
CA ALA A 404 -3.89 2.03 30.47
C ALA A 404 -3.99 2.37 28.99
N LEU A 405 -4.39 3.61 28.66
CA LEU A 405 -4.43 4.09 27.29
C LEU A 405 -3.12 4.78 26.94
N LEU A 406 -2.64 4.56 25.71
CA LEU A 406 -1.49 5.26 25.15
C LEU A 406 -1.93 6.61 24.61
N LYS A 407 -1.15 7.65 24.93
CA LYS A 407 -1.27 8.98 24.30
C LYS A 407 -0.17 9.11 23.24
N ILE A 408 -0.56 9.15 21.97
CA ILE A 408 0.37 9.12 20.84
C ILE A 408 0.15 10.34 19.94
N PRO A 409 1.18 11.19 19.72
CA PRO A 409 1.12 12.22 18.69
C PRO A 409 1.21 11.56 17.31
N ALA A 410 0.31 11.93 16.40
CA ALA A 410 0.29 11.40 15.05
C ALA A 410 -0.08 12.48 14.03
N LYS A 411 0.51 12.40 12.84
CA LYS A 411 0.16 13.25 11.69
C LYS A 411 -0.99 12.61 10.93
N VAL A 412 -2.08 13.34 10.76
CA VAL A 412 -3.23 12.89 9.96
C VAL A 412 -2.82 12.76 8.51
N ILE A 413 -3.05 11.59 7.92
CA ILE A 413 -2.89 11.35 6.49
C ILE A 413 -4.25 11.50 5.80
N SER A 414 -5.24 10.78 6.29
CA SER A 414 -6.63 10.87 5.86
C SER A 414 -7.58 10.52 7.01
N ALA A 415 -8.80 11.04 6.97
CA ALA A 415 -9.77 10.81 8.02
C ALA A 415 -11.21 10.91 7.48
N ASN A 416 -12.11 10.12 8.07
CA ASN A 416 -13.55 10.32 7.95
C ASN A 416 -14.19 10.38 9.35
N GLN A 417 -15.51 10.30 9.45
CA GLN A 417 -16.22 10.38 10.73
C GLN A 417 -15.99 9.17 11.68
N TYR A 418 -15.36 8.08 11.23
CA TYR A 418 -15.22 6.80 11.97
C TYR A 418 -13.77 6.31 12.10
N GLY A 419 -12.85 6.86 11.31
CA GLY A 419 -11.48 6.37 11.25
C GLY A 419 -10.48 7.43 10.78
N ILE A 420 -9.24 7.26 11.21
CA ILE A 420 -8.10 8.11 10.82
C ILE A 420 -6.94 7.20 10.43
N LEU A 421 -6.41 7.39 9.22
CA LEU A 421 -5.08 6.90 8.86
C LEU A 421 -4.08 7.98 9.23
N ALA A 422 -3.08 7.63 10.05
CA ALA A 422 -2.11 8.57 10.56
C ALA A 422 -0.68 8.00 10.56
N ALA A 423 0.29 8.90 10.66
CA ALA A 423 1.71 8.59 10.76
C ALA A 423 2.25 8.95 12.15
N ILE A 424 2.77 7.97 12.86
CA ILE A 424 3.40 8.10 14.17
C ILE A 424 4.89 8.37 13.99
N THR A 425 5.60 7.58 13.17
CA THR A 425 7.06 7.69 13.09
C THR A 425 7.49 8.89 12.23
N PRO A 426 8.59 9.58 12.60
CA PRO A 426 9.06 10.76 11.86
C PRO A 426 9.28 10.49 10.36
N GLU A 427 9.78 9.31 10.02
CA GLU A 427 10.01 8.86 8.65
C GLU A 427 8.70 8.83 7.86
N ASN A 428 7.68 8.21 8.45
CA ASN A 428 6.35 8.10 7.86
C ASN A 428 5.62 9.46 7.82
N GLN A 429 5.77 10.30 8.83
CA GLN A 429 5.24 11.67 8.83
C GLN A 429 5.84 12.52 7.69
N LYS A 430 7.13 12.34 7.40
CA LYS A 430 7.82 13.01 6.28
C LYS A 430 7.40 12.44 4.93
N ALA A 431 7.21 11.12 4.86
CA ALA A 431 6.78 10.43 3.64
C ALA A 431 5.28 10.57 3.35
N ASN A 432 4.49 11.13 4.28
CA ASN A 432 3.02 11.07 4.28
C ASN A 432 2.54 9.63 4.13
N LYS A 433 3.07 8.74 4.97
CA LYS A 433 2.76 7.31 4.99
C LYS A 433 2.06 6.91 6.27
N ALA A 434 0.90 6.29 6.20
CA ALA A 434 0.22 5.79 7.39
C ALA A 434 0.91 4.56 7.99
N ASP A 435 1.11 4.57 9.31
CA ASP A 435 1.62 3.45 10.13
C ASP A 435 0.71 3.11 11.33
N VAL A 436 -0.34 3.92 11.56
CA VAL A 436 -1.46 3.60 12.43
C VAL A 436 -2.81 3.87 11.77
N HIS A 437 -3.75 2.95 11.96
CA HIS A 437 -5.17 3.17 11.77
C HIS A 437 -5.84 3.35 13.14
N ILE A 438 -6.57 4.45 13.30
CA ILE A 438 -7.20 4.85 14.55
C ILE A 438 -8.71 4.78 14.35
N SER A 439 -9.34 3.78 14.96
CA SER A 439 -10.79 3.62 14.94
C SER A 439 -11.42 4.41 16.09
N VAL A 440 -12.46 5.18 15.75
CA VAL A 440 -13.24 6.00 16.68
C VAL A 440 -14.73 5.78 16.41
N GLU A 441 -15.58 5.88 17.44
CA GLU A 441 -17.02 5.61 17.26
C GLU A 441 -17.69 6.66 16.37
N HIS A 442 -17.48 7.95 16.63
CA HIS A 442 -17.94 9.03 15.76
C HIS A 442 -17.18 10.33 16.03
N MET A 443 -16.79 11.06 14.98
CA MET A 443 -16.18 12.38 15.07
C MET A 443 -17.09 13.45 14.49
N GLU A 444 -17.46 14.43 15.32
CA GLU A 444 -18.15 15.64 14.86
C GLU A 444 -17.24 16.55 14.02
N LYS A 445 -15.95 16.60 14.37
CA LYS A 445 -14.93 17.39 13.66
C LYS A 445 -13.86 16.46 13.11
N ILE A 446 -13.80 16.37 11.79
CA ILE A 446 -12.82 15.55 11.08
C ILE A 446 -11.52 16.35 10.98
N PRO A 447 -10.38 15.85 11.51
CA PRO A 447 -9.08 16.49 11.34
C PRO A 447 -8.67 16.59 9.87
N SER A 448 -8.09 17.72 9.47
CA SER A 448 -7.59 17.90 8.11
C SER A 448 -6.31 17.07 7.85
N PRO A 449 -6.10 16.57 6.62
CA PRO A 449 -4.81 16.01 6.22
C PRO A 449 -3.64 16.94 6.56
N GLY A 450 -2.58 16.37 7.13
CA GLY A 450 -1.38 17.07 7.59
C GLY A 450 -1.45 17.62 9.02
N ALA A 451 -2.61 17.63 9.68
CA ALA A 451 -2.73 18.07 11.06
C ALA A 451 -2.00 17.14 12.04
N MET A 452 -1.38 17.70 13.08
CA MET A 452 -0.87 16.92 14.22
C MET A 452 -1.95 16.79 15.27
N ILE A 453 -2.24 15.56 15.69
CA ILE A 453 -3.24 15.24 16.71
C ILE A 453 -2.60 14.40 17.82
N ASN A 454 -3.13 14.51 19.04
CA ASN A 454 -2.82 13.57 20.13
C ASN A 454 -3.99 12.59 20.26
N VAL A 455 -3.73 11.31 19.99
CA VAL A 455 -4.74 10.25 20.13
C VAL A 455 -4.51 9.50 21.43
N ILE A 456 -5.60 9.23 22.14
CA ILE A 456 -5.63 8.45 23.38
C ILE A 456 -6.42 7.17 23.11
N GLY A 457 -5.82 5.99 23.28
CA GLY A 457 -6.46 4.71 22.95
C GLY A 457 -5.55 3.50 23.18
N SER A 458 -5.95 2.33 22.67
CA SER A 458 -5.20 1.07 22.82
C SER A 458 -4.82 0.50 21.45
N ILE A 459 -3.56 0.14 21.26
CA ILE A 459 -3.09 -0.65 20.12
C ILE A 459 -3.52 -2.10 20.35
N THR A 460 -4.48 -2.57 19.57
CA THR A 460 -5.14 -3.88 19.76
C THR A 460 -4.65 -4.93 18.78
N GLU A 461 -4.19 -4.51 17.60
CA GLU A 461 -3.74 -5.40 16.52
C GLU A 461 -2.67 -4.73 15.66
N TYR A 462 -1.98 -5.52 14.83
CA TYR A 462 -1.15 -4.99 13.76
C TYR A 462 -1.11 -5.93 12.56
N ARG A 463 -0.95 -5.36 11.36
CA ARG A 463 -0.51 -6.08 10.16
C ARG A 463 1.00 -5.88 10.00
N ALA A 464 1.74 -6.92 9.65
CA ALA A 464 3.19 -6.84 9.45
C ALA A 464 3.59 -6.26 8.08
N PHE A 465 2.85 -6.59 7.01
CA PHE A 465 3.18 -6.16 5.65
C PHE A 465 1.98 -5.54 4.91
N PRO A 466 2.06 -4.23 4.54
CA PRO A 466 2.92 -3.23 5.15
C PRO A 466 2.51 -3.05 6.60
N ILE A 467 3.46 -2.62 7.42
CA ILE A 467 3.22 -2.37 8.84
C ILE A 467 2.10 -1.36 9.03
N MET A 468 1.10 -1.75 9.82
CA MET A 468 -0.06 -0.93 10.15
C MET A 468 -0.53 -1.35 11.53
N LEU A 469 -0.40 -0.45 12.50
CA LEU A 469 -0.94 -0.65 13.85
C LEU A 469 -2.44 -0.32 13.83
N LEU A 470 -3.25 -1.09 14.54
CA LEU A 470 -4.67 -0.79 14.76
C LEU A 470 -4.85 -0.29 16.19
N MET A 471 -5.39 0.92 16.32
CA MET A 471 -5.68 1.56 17.59
C MET A 471 -7.19 1.71 17.77
N GLU A 472 -7.74 1.06 18.78
CA GLU A 472 -9.17 1.04 19.11
C GLU A 472 -9.41 1.62 20.51
N HIS A 473 -10.69 1.80 20.85
CA HIS A 473 -11.10 2.47 22.10
C HIS A 473 -10.49 3.88 22.17
N SER A 474 -10.45 4.54 21.02
CA SER A 474 -9.65 5.74 20.80
C SER A 474 -10.49 7.01 20.89
N SER A 475 -9.86 8.09 21.30
CA SER A 475 -10.40 9.45 21.25
C SER A 475 -9.29 10.45 20.89
N ILE A 476 -9.65 11.56 20.27
CA ILE A 476 -8.72 12.67 20.02
C ILE A 476 -8.75 13.59 21.23
N GLU A 477 -7.57 13.92 21.79
CA GLU A 477 -7.46 14.91 22.84
C GLU A 477 -7.98 16.27 22.35
N LYS A 478 -8.94 16.84 23.06
CA LYS A 478 -9.45 18.19 22.75
C LYS A 478 -8.33 19.19 23.04
N THR A 479 -7.83 19.86 22.00
CA THR A 479 -7.00 21.06 22.18
C THR A 479 -7.86 22.12 22.88
N GLY A 480 -7.43 22.60 24.03
CA GLY A 480 -8.15 23.60 24.83
C GLY A 480 -8.56 24.80 23.97
N SER A 481 -9.86 25.10 24.00
CA SER A 481 -10.50 26.27 23.39
C SER A 481 -10.05 27.57 24.04
#